data_AF-A0A087SAU4-F1
#
_entry.id   AF-A0A087SAU4-F1
#
_cell.length_a   1.000
_cell.length_b   1.000
_cell.length_c   1.000
_cell.angle_alpha   90.00
_cell.angle_beta   90.00
_cell.angle_gamma   90.00
#
_symmetry.space_group_name_H-M   'P 1'
#
loop_
_entity.id
_entity.type
_entity.pdbx_description
1 polymer ?
#
loop_
_entity_poly.entity_id
_entity_poly.type
_entity_poly.pdbx_seq_one_letter_code
_entity_poly.pdbx_strand_id
1 'polypeptide(L)'
;MHRFLLPEPLGDWERASCVVSAARSTGNDARSIDGEGTVRLVQAAAEAGVGKFTLVSSAGVGSGGFLAGNALTFKKLAEDALQRSGLDYTIIRPGNLEDAGDDYKLENNVRISDSRSALGKKVSRLQVAEVVAASIDISASSNKVLEVDAARDAPKEDIRSLLAALDEGRVAAKVRSFVKEDQAAEKEAAASKAAELAERQKESAAAALADARKKAEQEAAEERERERARAAQAEADAKEERKAEAAAAAQQQEREAKTAEASRATSTNGAAAAAKEPARQKTSESGAASTQGGGSKEEIKKVQDMIKKWKQRAGRA
;
A
#
# COMPACT_ATOMS: atom_id res chain seq x y z
N MET A 1 40.40 22.25 31.18
CA MET A 1 39.18 21.59 31.70
C MET A 1 38.93 22.11 33.11
N HIS A 2 38.09 23.14 33.27
CA HIS A 2 37.68 23.59 34.60
C HIS A 2 36.59 22.66 35.11
N ARG A 3 36.95 21.75 36.03
CA ARG A 3 36.03 20.97 36.83
C ARG A 3 35.39 21.93 37.84
N PHE A 4 34.32 22.60 37.45
CA PHE A 4 33.40 23.21 38.42
C PHE A 4 32.68 22.06 39.11
N LEU A 5 33.25 21.59 40.22
CA LEU A 5 32.51 20.83 41.22
C LEU A 5 31.32 21.70 41.63
N LEU A 6 30.12 21.14 41.58
CA LEU A 6 29.02 21.66 42.38
C LEU A 6 29.56 21.80 43.82
N PRO A 7 29.21 22.86 44.57
CA PRO A 7 29.53 22.89 45.98
C PRO A 7 29.08 21.58 46.62
N GLU A 8 29.85 21.10 47.59
CA GLU A 8 29.52 19.99 48.50
C GLU A 8 28.01 19.89 48.73
N PRO A 9 27.49 18.67 48.91
CA PRO A 9 26.07 18.42 48.91
C PRO A 9 25.23 19.52 49.54
N LEU A 10 24.33 20.13 48.76
CA LEU A 10 23.32 21.06 49.26
C LEU A 10 22.38 20.29 50.22
N GLY A 11 22.84 19.97 51.43
CA GLY A 11 22.11 19.24 52.46
C GLY A 11 21.97 17.73 52.24
N ASP A 12 21.30 17.10 53.22
CA ASP A 12 21.01 15.67 53.33
C ASP A 12 19.98 15.21 52.26
N TRP A 13 20.44 15.01 51.02
CA TRP A 13 19.57 14.54 49.92
C TRP A 13 19.14 13.09 50.04
N GLU A 14 19.71 12.31 50.96
CA GLU A 14 19.36 10.90 51.15
C GLU A 14 17.86 10.71 51.47
N ARG A 15 17.15 11.80 51.83
CA ARG A 15 15.72 11.80 52.14
C ARG A 15 14.84 12.45 51.07
N ALA A 16 15.42 13.01 50.00
CA ALA A 16 14.66 13.68 48.94
C ALA A 16 14.02 12.65 48.01
N SER A 17 12.69 12.52 48.08
CA SER A 17 11.92 11.64 47.19
C SER A 17 11.75 12.21 45.78
N CYS A 18 11.82 13.53 45.61
CA CYS A 18 11.66 14.22 44.34
C CYS A 18 12.47 15.51 44.25
N VAL A 19 13.00 15.81 43.05
CA VAL A 19 13.60 17.11 42.70
C VAL A 19 12.70 17.83 41.70
N VAL A 20 12.43 19.12 41.93
CA VAL A 20 11.67 19.97 41.02
C VAL A 20 12.58 21.06 40.44
N SER A 21 12.70 21.12 39.11
CA SER A 21 13.37 22.21 38.42
C SER A 21 12.35 23.08 37.69
N ALA A 22 12.22 24.33 38.14
CA ALA A 22 11.39 25.37 37.50
C ALA A 22 12.20 26.64 37.20
N ALA A 23 13.52 26.49 37.04
CA ALA A 23 14.41 27.59 36.74
C ALA A 23 14.06 28.21 35.38
N ARG A 24 14.05 29.55 35.34
CA ARG A 24 13.82 30.32 34.12
C ARG A 24 14.95 31.31 33.95
N SER A 25 15.64 31.19 32.83
CA SER A 25 16.63 32.19 32.43
C SER A 25 15.96 33.52 32.06
N THR A 26 16.67 34.63 32.29
CA THR A 26 16.23 35.97 31.87
C THR A 26 17.34 36.60 31.05
N GLY A 27 17.24 36.50 29.72
CA GLY A 27 18.21 37.07 28.79
C GLY A 27 19.13 36.03 28.16
N ASN A 28 20.43 36.32 28.08
CA ASN A 28 21.39 35.53 27.31
C ASN A 28 21.97 34.31 28.06
N ASP A 29 21.43 33.99 29.24
CA ASP A 29 21.87 32.92 30.14
C ASP A 29 21.12 31.59 29.94
N ALA A 30 20.26 31.48 28.93
CA ALA A 30 19.46 30.28 28.68
C ALA A 30 20.30 29.01 28.52
N ARG A 31 21.52 29.14 27.97
CA ARG A 31 22.46 28.03 27.87
C ARG A 31 22.90 27.52 29.25
N SER A 32 23.33 28.43 30.12
CA SER A 32 23.89 28.09 31.42
C SER A 32 22.80 27.68 32.41
N ILE A 33 21.62 28.31 32.36
CA ILE A 33 20.51 28.03 33.28
C ILE A 33 19.62 26.90 32.75
N ASP A 34 18.91 27.13 31.65
CA ASP A 34 17.90 26.17 31.18
C ASP A 34 18.52 24.88 30.64
N GLY A 35 19.72 24.96 30.07
CA GLY A 35 20.47 23.83 29.52
C GLY A 35 21.44 23.21 30.51
N GLU A 36 22.69 23.69 30.51
CA GLU A 36 23.79 23.02 31.22
C GLU A 36 23.58 22.96 32.74
N GLY A 37 22.96 23.96 33.34
CA GLY A 37 22.61 23.98 34.76
C GLY A 37 21.62 22.87 35.11
N THR A 38 20.52 22.76 34.36
CA THR A 38 19.55 21.68 34.52
C THR A 38 20.17 20.31 34.28
N VAL A 39 21.05 20.15 33.29
CA VAL A 39 21.75 18.88 33.04
C VAL A 39 22.60 18.46 34.24
N ARG A 40 23.33 19.40 34.85
CA ARG A 40 24.12 19.12 36.08
C ARG A 40 23.22 18.74 37.26
N LEU A 41 22.06 19.40 37.39
CA LEU A 41 21.08 19.07 38.43
C LEU A 41 20.51 17.65 38.25
N VAL A 42 20.21 17.25 37.01
CA VAL A 42 19.77 15.88 36.69
C VAL A 42 20.85 14.85 37.05
N GLN A 43 22.12 15.13 36.72
CA GLN A 43 23.23 14.24 37.06
C GLN A 43 23.37 14.09 38.58
N ALA A 44 23.36 15.21 39.32
CA ALA A 44 23.42 15.18 40.78
C ALA A 44 22.24 14.41 41.40
N ALA A 45 21.02 14.58 40.88
CA ALA A 45 19.85 13.84 41.35
C ALA A 45 19.97 12.32 41.09
N ALA A 46 20.52 11.92 39.94
CA ALA A 46 20.78 10.52 39.61
C ALA A 46 21.87 9.92 40.51
N GLU A 47 22.97 10.64 40.75
CA GLU A 47 24.05 10.23 41.64
C GLU A 47 23.58 10.11 43.10
N ALA A 48 22.66 10.97 43.53
CA ALA A 48 22.05 10.93 44.86
C ALA A 48 20.95 9.86 45.01
N GLY A 49 20.56 9.17 43.93
CA GLY A 49 19.52 8.13 43.97
C GLY A 49 18.11 8.66 44.23
N VAL A 50 17.81 9.90 43.81
CA VAL A 50 16.47 10.50 43.96
C VAL A 50 15.43 9.67 43.20
N GLY A 51 14.27 9.45 43.82
CA GLY A 51 13.20 8.63 43.23
C GLY A 51 12.56 9.22 41.98
N LYS A 52 12.34 10.55 41.94
CA LYS A 52 11.64 11.24 40.84
C LYS A 52 12.22 12.64 40.53
N PHE A 53 12.11 13.07 39.28
CA PHE A 53 12.50 14.42 38.85
C PHE A 53 11.40 15.08 38.01
N THR A 54 10.86 16.19 38.50
CA THR A 54 9.90 17.01 37.76
C THR A 54 10.58 18.23 37.14
N LEU A 55 10.51 18.36 35.82
CA LEU A 55 11.10 19.47 35.07
C LEU A 55 10.01 20.33 34.44
N VAL A 56 9.96 21.63 34.78
CA VAL A 56 9.17 22.62 34.05
C VAL A 56 9.98 23.12 32.85
N SER A 57 9.49 22.80 31.67
CA SER A 57 10.06 23.15 30.37
C SER A 57 9.15 24.19 29.67
N SER A 58 8.85 24.01 28.38
CA SER A 58 8.00 24.90 27.59
C SER A 58 7.31 24.15 26.47
N ALA A 59 6.05 24.52 26.19
CA ALA A 59 5.43 24.17 24.91
C ALA A 59 6.28 24.75 23.77
N GLY A 60 6.40 24.01 22.67
CA GLY A 60 7.28 24.42 21.57
C GLY A 60 8.66 23.74 21.57
N VAL A 61 9.09 23.10 22.66
CA VAL A 61 10.33 22.33 22.64
C VAL A 61 10.27 21.23 21.56
N GLY A 62 11.26 21.19 20.67
CA GLY A 62 11.33 20.24 19.56
C GLY A 62 10.39 20.52 18.37
N SER A 63 9.90 21.75 18.14
CA SER A 63 9.15 22.08 16.90
C SER A 63 10.02 22.26 15.67
N GLY A 64 11.34 22.39 15.82
CA GLY A 64 12.27 22.56 14.70
C GLY A 64 12.04 23.82 13.82
N GLY A 65 11.11 24.70 14.19
CA GLY A 65 10.78 25.90 13.43
C GLY A 65 11.69 27.08 13.77
N PHE A 66 11.73 28.08 12.88
CA PHE A 66 12.45 29.35 13.02
C PHE A 66 12.11 30.15 14.31
N LEU A 67 10.99 29.82 14.96
CA LEU A 67 10.56 30.36 16.26
C LEU A 67 11.22 29.67 17.47
N ALA A 68 12.05 28.65 17.27
CA ALA A 68 12.83 28.02 18.32
C ALA A 68 13.97 28.95 18.75
N GLY A 69 13.66 29.97 19.55
CA GLY A 69 14.66 30.79 20.20
C GLY A 69 15.65 29.92 20.97
N ASN A 70 16.89 30.41 21.16
CA ASN A 70 17.99 29.67 21.78
C ASN A 70 17.59 28.94 23.08
N ALA A 71 16.69 29.51 23.87
CA ALA A 71 16.20 28.91 25.10
C ALA A 71 15.44 27.57 24.91
N LEU A 72 14.65 27.41 23.85
CA LEU A 72 13.94 26.15 23.60
C LEU A 72 14.90 25.02 23.21
N THR A 73 15.99 25.35 22.53
CA THR A 73 17.06 24.40 22.20
C THR A 73 17.76 23.90 23.46
N PHE A 74 18.05 24.79 24.42
CA PHE A 74 18.68 24.41 25.69
C PHE A 74 17.72 23.66 26.62
N LYS A 75 16.43 24.03 26.65
CA LYS A 75 15.40 23.22 27.33
C LYS A 75 15.30 21.82 26.72
N LYS A 76 15.41 21.68 25.39
CA LYS A 76 15.45 20.36 24.75
C LYS A 76 16.64 19.53 25.22
N LEU A 77 17.82 20.14 25.31
CA LEU A 77 19.03 19.48 25.82
C LEU A 77 18.82 18.94 27.25
N ALA A 78 18.19 19.74 28.12
CA ALA A 78 17.90 19.34 29.48
C ALA A 78 16.86 18.22 29.57
N GLU A 79 15.77 18.31 28.80
CA GLU A 79 14.78 17.24 28.68
C GLU A 79 15.43 15.94 28.21
N ASP A 80 16.24 16.00 27.17
CA ASP A 80 16.95 14.86 26.61
C ASP A 80 17.91 14.20 27.62
N ALA A 81 18.59 15.01 28.44
CA ALA A 81 19.44 14.50 29.52
C ALA A 81 18.61 13.81 30.60
N LEU A 82 17.48 14.40 31.01
CA LEU A 82 16.58 13.81 32.00
C LEU A 82 16.00 12.48 31.51
N GLN A 83 15.51 12.43 30.27
CA GLN A 83 14.95 11.21 29.69
C GLN A 83 15.96 10.07 29.58
N ARG A 84 17.26 10.39 29.44
CA ARG A 84 18.36 9.40 29.39
C ARG A 84 18.98 9.08 30.76
N SER A 85 18.58 9.79 31.82
CA SER A 85 19.21 9.66 33.14
C SER A 85 18.86 8.36 33.87
N GLY A 86 17.76 7.71 33.50
CA GLY A 86 17.23 6.54 34.21
C GLY A 86 16.40 6.90 35.46
N LEU A 87 16.32 8.17 35.83
CA LEU A 87 15.39 8.66 36.86
C LEU A 87 13.93 8.53 36.39
N ASP A 88 13.01 8.25 37.31
CA ASP A 88 11.60 8.52 37.02
C ASP A 88 11.43 10.04 36.83
N TYR A 89 10.67 10.45 35.81
CA TYR A 89 10.54 11.85 35.47
C TYR A 89 9.13 12.27 35.07
N THR A 90 8.85 13.55 35.28
CA THR A 90 7.72 14.24 34.64
C THR A 90 8.22 15.54 34.02
N ILE A 91 8.09 15.69 32.70
CA ILE A 91 8.44 16.94 32.00
C ILE A 91 7.14 17.70 31.73
N ILE A 92 6.99 18.89 32.30
CA ILE A 92 5.81 19.74 32.15
C ILE A 92 6.14 20.88 31.18
N ARG A 93 5.47 20.92 30.04
CA ARG A 93 5.61 21.92 28.97
C ARG A 93 4.39 22.84 28.95
N PRO A 94 4.37 23.89 29.78
CA PRO A 94 3.25 24.82 29.79
C PRO A 94 3.18 25.62 28.49
N GLY A 95 1.97 26.05 28.13
CA GLY A 95 1.76 27.11 27.15
C GLY A 95 2.29 28.47 27.62
N ASN A 96 1.84 29.54 26.98
CA ASN A 96 2.16 30.90 27.39
C ASN A 96 1.67 31.15 28.81
N LEU A 97 2.60 31.46 29.71
CA LEU A 97 2.27 31.79 31.09
C LEU A 97 1.54 33.14 31.12
N GLU A 98 0.47 33.22 31.92
CA GLU A 98 -0.10 34.50 32.32
C GLU A 98 0.96 35.41 32.95
N ASP A 99 0.75 36.72 32.92
CA ASP A 99 1.50 37.69 33.72
C ASP A 99 1.11 37.61 35.21
N ALA A 100 1.31 38.68 35.98
CA ALA A 100 0.98 38.69 37.40
C ALA A 100 -0.53 38.73 37.63
N GLY A 101 -1.04 37.93 38.57
CA GLY A 101 -2.44 37.97 39.04
C GLY A 101 -3.08 36.59 39.20
N ASP A 102 -2.65 35.60 38.41
CA ASP A 102 -3.25 34.24 38.35
C ASP A 102 -4.78 34.23 38.09
N ASP A 103 -5.36 35.36 37.67
CA ASP A 103 -6.77 35.54 37.38
C ASP A 103 -7.25 34.67 36.22
N TYR A 104 -6.35 34.21 35.32
CA TYR A 104 -6.72 33.29 34.24
C TYR A 104 -7.39 32.04 34.78
N LYS A 105 -6.98 31.56 35.96
CA LYS A 105 -7.54 30.37 36.60
C LYS A 105 -9.00 30.55 37.00
N LEU A 106 -9.45 31.79 37.28
CA LEU A 106 -10.83 32.07 37.70
C LEU A 106 -11.85 31.72 36.60
N GLU A 107 -11.45 31.89 35.34
CA GLU A 107 -12.33 31.68 34.18
C GLU A 107 -11.95 30.47 33.32
N ASN A 108 -10.78 29.87 33.53
CA ASN A 108 -10.26 28.81 32.66
C ASN A 108 -9.85 27.58 33.48
N ASN A 109 -10.34 26.41 33.07
CA ASN A 109 -9.95 25.14 33.68
C ASN A 109 -8.69 24.60 32.98
N VAL A 110 -7.83 23.95 33.76
CA VAL A 110 -6.57 23.37 33.26
C VAL A 110 -6.85 22.16 32.37
N ARG A 111 -6.07 22.01 31.31
CA ARG A 111 -6.02 20.79 30.49
C ARG A 111 -4.60 20.25 30.49
N ILE A 112 -4.49 18.93 30.60
CA ILE A 112 -3.22 18.21 30.60
C ILE A 112 -3.29 17.17 29.49
N SER A 113 -2.25 17.11 28.67
CA SER A 113 -2.16 16.19 27.54
C SER A 113 -0.76 15.63 27.43
N ASP A 114 -0.61 14.38 27.02
CA ASP A 114 0.70 13.79 26.65
C ASP A 114 1.03 13.99 25.15
N SER A 115 0.22 14.79 24.45
CA SER A 115 0.41 15.18 23.06
C SER A 115 0.65 16.68 22.91
N ARG A 116 1.32 17.05 21.82
CA ARG A 116 1.67 18.43 21.50
C ARG A 116 0.42 19.26 21.23
N SER A 117 0.01 20.08 22.18
CA SER A 117 -1.29 20.76 22.18
C SER A 117 -1.29 22.14 22.82
N ALA A 118 -0.31 22.50 23.66
CA ALA A 118 -0.27 23.75 24.42
C ALA A 118 0.43 24.91 23.68
N LEU A 119 1.05 24.66 22.52
CA LEU A 119 1.73 25.70 21.75
C LEU A 119 0.77 26.82 21.35
N GLY A 120 1.09 28.06 21.75
CA GLY A 120 0.28 29.24 21.46
C GLY A 120 -0.96 29.40 22.36
N LYS A 121 -1.21 28.47 23.29
CA LYS A 121 -2.29 28.56 24.27
C LYS A 121 -1.78 29.12 25.59
N LYS A 122 -2.67 29.62 26.44
CA LYS A 122 -2.33 30.30 27.70
C LYS A 122 -2.61 29.39 28.91
N VAL A 123 -1.88 29.60 30.01
CA VAL A 123 -2.11 28.98 31.32
C VAL A 123 -1.59 29.89 32.44
N SER A 124 -2.20 29.88 33.63
CA SER A 124 -1.68 30.63 34.78
C SER A 124 -0.46 29.94 35.42
N ARG A 125 0.38 30.71 36.13
CA ARG A 125 1.50 30.12 36.90
C ARG A 125 0.99 29.26 38.04
N LEU A 126 -0.11 29.67 38.67
CA LEU A 126 -0.79 28.88 39.71
C LEU A 126 -1.22 27.50 39.19
N GLN A 127 -1.87 27.42 38.03
CA GLN A 127 -2.27 26.12 37.46
C GLN A 127 -1.07 25.22 37.15
N VAL A 128 0.03 25.79 36.61
CA VAL A 128 1.26 25.03 36.38
C VAL A 128 1.84 24.52 37.70
N ALA A 129 1.86 25.34 38.74
CA ALA A 129 2.33 24.93 40.07
C ALA A 129 1.48 23.80 40.67
N GLU A 130 0.16 23.84 40.47
CA GLU A 130 -0.74 22.76 40.92
C GLU A 130 -0.48 21.45 40.16
N VAL A 131 -0.23 21.52 38.85
CA VAL A 131 0.16 20.34 38.06
C VAL A 131 1.51 19.80 38.49
N VAL A 132 2.50 20.67 38.74
CA VAL A 132 3.80 20.28 39.30
C VAL A 132 3.60 19.54 40.63
N ALA A 133 2.85 20.12 41.56
CA ALA A 133 2.62 19.53 42.87
C ALA A 133 1.93 18.15 42.77
N ALA A 134 0.89 18.03 41.95
CA ALA A 134 0.19 16.76 41.74
C ALA A 134 1.04 15.72 41.01
N SER A 135 1.99 16.13 40.17
CA SER A 135 2.86 15.20 39.46
C SER A 135 3.91 14.52 40.36
N ILE A 136 4.17 15.04 41.55
CA ILE A 136 5.25 14.52 42.42
C ILE A 136 4.95 13.09 42.88
N ASP A 137 3.70 12.78 43.24
CA ASP A 137 3.31 11.51 43.85
C ASP A 137 2.40 10.63 42.97
N ILE A 138 2.03 11.10 41.77
CA ILE A 138 1.18 10.34 40.83
C ILE A 138 2.03 9.53 39.85
N SER A 139 1.88 8.21 39.89
CA SER A 139 2.54 7.29 38.96
C SER A 139 2.11 7.49 37.50
N ALA A 140 0.89 7.97 37.27
CA ALA A 140 0.40 8.23 35.92
C ALA A 140 1.15 9.37 35.21
N SER A 141 1.90 10.22 35.94
CA SER A 141 2.77 11.24 35.34
C SER A 141 4.21 10.73 35.10
N SER A 142 4.54 9.53 35.57
CA SER A 142 5.88 8.95 35.50
C SER A 142 6.27 8.65 34.05
N ASN A 143 7.52 8.99 33.71
CA ASN A 143 8.10 8.93 32.39
C ASN A 143 7.23 9.58 31.29
N LYS A 144 6.59 10.71 31.60
CA LYS A 144 5.75 11.45 30.65
C LYS A 144 6.28 12.85 30.37
N VAL A 145 6.00 13.31 29.15
CA VAL A 145 6.04 14.71 28.76
C VAL A 145 4.60 15.19 28.69
N LEU A 146 4.25 16.16 29.50
CA LEU A 146 2.91 16.71 29.66
C LEU A 146 2.88 18.12 29.10
N GLU A 147 2.00 18.39 28.15
CA GLU A 147 1.67 19.76 27.74
C GLU A 147 0.49 20.27 28.56
N VAL A 148 0.62 21.50 29.07
CA VAL A 148 -0.36 22.09 29.99
C VAL A 148 -0.84 23.43 29.44
N ASP A 149 -2.14 23.54 29.23
CA ASP A 149 -2.83 24.78 28.89
C ASP A 149 -4.06 24.97 29.78
N ALA A 150 -4.79 26.07 29.61
CA ALA A 150 -6.11 26.22 30.21
C ALA A 150 -7.09 26.83 29.20
N ALA A 151 -8.38 26.52 29.37
CA ALA A 151 -9.45 27.10 28.57
C ALA A 151 -10.77 27.19 29.34
N ARG A 152 -11.59 28.15 28.95
CA ARG A 152 -12.90 28.42 29.54
C ARG A 152 -13.93 27.32 29.30
N ASP A 153 -13.81 26.61 28.18
CA ASP A 153 -14.68 25.51 27.78
C ASP A 153 -14.21 24.14 28.31
N ALA A 154 -13.03 24.08 28.94
CA ALA A 154 -12.53 22.86 29.52
C ALA A 154 -13.40 22.43 30.71
N PRO A 155 -13.74 21.14 30.85
CA PRO A 155 -14.46 20.64 32.02
C PRO A 155 -13.71 20.97 33.32
N LYS A 156 -14.48 21.26 34.37
CA LYS A 156 -13.91 21.45 35.70
C LYS A 156 -13.63 20.09 36.32
N GLU A 157 -12.39 19.65 36.23
CA GLU A 157 -11.91 18.39 36.79
C GLU A 157 -10.73 18.61 37.74
N ASP A 158 -10.58 17.68 38.67
CA ASP A 158 -9.42 17.65 39.56
C ASP A 158 -8.16 17.24 38.78
N ILE A 159 -7.04 17.90 39.07
CA ILE A 159 -5.75 17.66 38.39
C ILE A 159 -5.28 16.21 38.54
N ARG A 160 -5.53 15.57 39.69
CA ARG A 160 -5.14 14.18 39.90
C ARG A 160 -5.91 13.24 38.97
N SER A 161 -7.21 13.47 38.81
CA SER A 161 -8.08 12.75 37.86
C SER A 161 -7.63 12.97 36.41
N LEU A 162 -7.31 14.21 36.04
CA LEU A 162 -6.75 14.52 34.72
C LEU A 162 -5.43 13.77 34.45
N LEU A 163 -4.55 13.68 35.44
CA LEU A 163 -3.30 12.92 35.33
C LEU A 163 -3.54 11.41 35.26
N ALA A 164 -4.47 10.87 36.04
CA ALA A 164 -4.83 9.46 36.03
C ALA A 164 -5.40 9.00 34.68
N ALA A 165 -6.22 9.85 34.04
CA ALA A 165 -6.79 9.58 32.72
C ALA A 165 -5.74 9.40 31.60
N LEU A 166 -4.53 9.93 31.78
CA LEU A 166 -3.42 9.76 30.83
C LEU A 166 -2.91 8.31 30.75
N ASP A 167 -3.10 7.51 31.80
CA ASP A 167 -2.74 6.09 31.79
C ASP A 167 -3.82 5.23 31.14
N GLU A 168 -5.09 5.56 31.35
CA GLU A 168 -6.20 4.88 30.67
C GLU A 168 -6.11 5.03 29.14
N GLY A 169 -5.79 6.23 28.67
CA GLY A 169 -5.53 6.50 27.25
C GLY A 169 -4.37 5.67 26.68
N ARG A 170 -3.30 5.49 27.45
CA ARG A 170 -2.12 4.68 27.09
C ARG A 170 -2.44 3.19 27.07
N VAL A 171 -3.12 2.67 28.09
CA VAL A 171 -3.54 1.26 28.15
C VAL A 171 -4.45 0.94 26.97
N ALA A 172 -5.44 1.79 26.70
CA ALA A 172 -6.33 1.62 25.56
C ALA A 172 -5.56 1.68 24.22
N ALA A 173 -4.57 2.57 24.09
CA ALA A 173 -3.72 2.64 22.89
C ALA A 173 -2.84 1.39 22.71
N LYS A 174 -2.27 0.85 23.78
CA LYS A 174 -1.44 -0.36 23.76
C LYS A 174 -2.26 -1.61 23.45
N VAL A 175 -3.46 -1.72 24.01
CA VAL A 175 -4.41 -2.80 23.65
C VAL A 175 -4.76 -2.71 22.16
N ARG A 176 -5.06 -1.51 21.64
CA ARG A 176 -5.34 -1.32 20.20
C ARG A 176 -4.16 -1.68 19.30
N SER A 177 -2.91 -1.50 19.73
CA SER A 177 -1.74 -1.90 18.92
C SER A 177 -1.60 -3.42 18.84
N PHE A 178 -1.78 -4.12 19.95
CA PHE A 178 -1.76 -5.60 19.95
C PHE A 178 -2.86 -6.18 19.05
N VAL A 179 -4.08 -5.64 19.13
CA VAL A 179 -5.21 -6.08 18.27
C VAL A 179 -4.90 -5.86 16.78
N LYS A 180 -4.21 -4.76 16.42
CA LYS A 180 -3.83 -4.50 15.02
C LYS A 180 -2.74 -5.43 14.52
N GLU A 181 -1.78 -5.80 15.36
CA GLU A 181 -0.70 -6.74 15.02
C GLU A 181 -1.26 -8.15 14.76
N ASP A 182 -2.15 -8.64 15.64
CA ASP A 182 -2.82 -9.94 15.46
C ASP A 182 -3.67 -9.97 14.18
N GLN A 183 -4.46 -8.92 13.93
CA GLN A 183 -5.28 -8.82 12.71
C GLN A 183 -4.45 -8.76 11.43
N ALA A 184 -3.26 -8.14 11.47
CA ALA A 184 -2.36 -8.12 10.32
C ALA A 184 -1.78 -9.51 10.02
N ALA A 185 -1.37 -10.23 11.07
CA ALA A 185 -0.86 -11.59 10.95
C ALA A 185 -1.92 -12.58 10.41
N GLU A 186 -3.16 -12.48 10.88
CA GLU A 186 -4.27 -13.31 10.37
C GLU A 186 -4.56 -13.03 8.89
N LYS A 187 -4.49 -11.76 8.48
CA LYS A 187 -4.76 -11.35 7.09
C LYS A 187 -3.66 -11.83 6.13
N GLU A 188 -2.40 -11.81 6.58
CA GLU A 188 -1.26 -12.35 5.84
C GLU A 188 -1.35 -13.88 5.68
N ALA A 189 -1.71 -14.58 6.75
CA ALA A 189 -1.94 -16.02 6.72
C ALA A 189 -3.11 -16.41 5.79
N ALA A 190 -4.19 -15.63 5.79
CA ALA A 190 -5.32 -15.83 4.89
C ALA A 190 -4.95 -15.57 3.41
N ALA A 191 -4.16 -14.52 3.15
CA ALA A 191 -3.67 -14.23 1.80
C ALA A 191 -2.75 -15.33 1.25
N SER A 192 -1.86 -15.88 2.10
CA SER A 192 -1.00 -17.01 1.74
C SER A 192 -1.81 -18.26 1.39
N LYS A 193 -2.80 -18.63 2.22
CA LYS A 193 -3.70 -19.76 1.92
C LYS A 193 -4.51 -19.56 0.64
N ALA A 194 -5.00 -18.34 0.39
CA ALA A 194 -5.75 -18.03 -0.82
C ALA A 194 -4.87 -18.16 -2.09
N ALA A 195 -3.61 -17.73 -2.02
CA ALA A 195 -2.65 -17.88 -3.11
C ALA A 195 -2.34 -19.35 -3.40
N GLU A 196 -2.11 -20.17 -2.37
CA GLU A 196 -1.87 -21.60 -2.53
C GLU A 196 -3.08 -22.32 -3.15
N LEU A 197 -4.30 -21.97 -2.72
CA LEU A 197 -5.53 -22.54 -3.26
C LEU A 197 -5.72 -22.17 -4.75
N ALA A 198 -5.42 -20.92 -5.10
CA ALA A 198 -5.50 -20.45 -6.49
C ALA A 198 -4.51 -21.19 -7.40
N GLU A 199 -3.30 -21.47 -6.91
CA GLU A 199 -2.30 -22.21 -7.68
C GLU A 199 -2.72 -23.67 -7.90
N ARG A 200 -3.23 -24.36 -6.86
CA ARG A 200 -3.80 -25.71 -6.99
C ARG A 200 -4.98 -25.74 -7.96
N GLN A 201 -5.82 -24.70 -7.96
CA GLN A 201 -6.94 -24.59 -8.89
C GLN A 201 -6.44 -24.44 -10.35
N LYS A 202 -5.41 -23.61 -10.60
CA LYS A 202 -4.80 -23.50 -11.93
C LYS A 202 -4.20 -24.81 -12.41
N GLU A 203 -3.48 -25.53 -11.55
CA GLU A 203 -2.90 -26.84 -11.87
C GLU A 203 -3.99 -27.85 -12.23
N SER A 204 -5.08 -27.90 -11.45
CA SER A 204 -6.21 -28.80 -11.73
C SER A 204 -6.94 -28.45 -13.03
N ALA A 205 -7.09 -27.15 -13.34
CA ALA A 205 -7.71 -26.69 -14.57
C ALA A 205 -6.83 -26.99 -15.80
N ALA A 206 -5.52 -26.83 -15.67
CA ALA A 206 -4.56 -27.18 -16.72
C ALA A 206 -4.56 -28.69 -17.01
N ALA A 207 -4.61 -29.52 -15.96
CA ALA A 207 -4.73 -30.97 -16.10
C ALA A 207 -6.03 -31.37 -16.82
N ALA A 208 -7.17 -30.81 -16.40
CA ALA A 208 -8.46 -31.07 -17.04
C ALA A 208 -8.48 -30.66 -18.53
N LEU A 209 -7.84 -29.53 -18.88
CA LEU A 209 -7.73 -29.08 -20.27
C LEU A 209 -6.84 -30.02 -21.11
N ALA A 210 -5.75 -30.53 -20.53
CA ALA A 210 -4.87 -31.48 -21.20
C ALA A 210 -5.58 -32.82 -21.48
N ASP A 211 -6.37 -33.30 -20.52
CA ASP A 211 -7.17 -34.52 -20.68
C ASP A 211 -8.27 -34.35 -21.73
N ALA A 212 -8.98 -33.21 -21.72
CA ALA A 212 -9.98 -32.88 -22.74
C ALA A 212 -9.39 -32.83 -24.15
N ARG A 213 -8.19 -32.26 -24.30
CA ARG A 213 -7.48 -32.20 -25.58
C ARG A 213 -7.10 -33.60 -26.08
N LYS A 214 -6.55 -34.46 -25.22
CA LYS A 214 -6.23 -35.85 -25.59
C LYS A 214 -7.47 -36.60 -26.07
N LYS A 215 -8.60 -36.43 -25.37
CA LYS A 215 -9.86 -37.05 -25.75
C LYS A 215 -10.35 -36.58 -27.12
N ALA A 216 -10.29 -35.27 -27.38
CA ALA A 216 -10.66 -34.71 -28.68
C ALA A 216 -9.74 -35.20 -29.82
N GLU A 217 -8.44 -35.32 -29.57
CA GLU A 217 -7.49 -35.87 -30.54
C GLU A 217 -7.77 -37.36 -30.86
N GLN A 218 -8.18 -38.15 -29.87
CA GLN A 218 -8.60 -39.55 -30.06
C GLN A 218 -9.90 -39.64 -30.88
N GLU A 219 -10.92 -38.86 -30.50
CA GLU A 219 -12.20 -38.83 -31.23
C GLU A 219 -12.01 -38.42 -32.70
N ALA A 220 -11.17 -37.42 -32.96
CA ALA A 220 -10.84 -36.99 -34.32
C ALA A 220 -10.04 -38.05 -35.12
N ALA A 221 -9.18 -38.83 -34.45
CA ALA A 221 -8.46 -39.93 -35.08
C ALA A 221 -9.41 -41.08 -35.48
N GLU A 222 -10.33 -41.44 -34.58
CA GLU A 222 -11.37 -42.43 -34.86
C GLU A 222 -12.28 -42.00 -36.01
N GLU A 223 -12.67 -40.73 -36.07
CA GLU A 223 -13.49 -40.20 -37.16
C GLU A 223 -12.76 -40.28 -38.52
N ARG A 224 -11.48 -39.90 -38.57
CA ARG A 224 -10.66 -40.04 -39.79
C ARG A 224 -10.53 -41.48 -40.25
N GLU A 225 -10.43 -42.42 -39.32
CA GLU A 225 -10.37 -43.84 -39.64
C GLU A 225 -11.70 -44.33 -40.22
N ARG A 226 -12.84 -43.91 -39.65
CA ARG A 226 -14.18 -44.19 -40.18
C ARG A 226 -14.38 -43.60 -41.57
N GLU A 227 -13.92 -42.38 -41.83
CA GLU A 227 -13.97 -41.77 -43.16
C GLU A 227 -13.15 -42.53 -44.19
N ARG A 228 -11.93 -42.96 -43.83
CA ARG A 228 -11.08 -43.79 -44.71
C ARG A 228 -11.75 -45.13 -45.03
N ALA A 229 -12.36 -45.77 -44.05
CA ALA A 229 -13.09 -47.02 -44.25
C ALA A 229 -14.30 -46.84 -45.20
N ARG A 230 -15.07 -45.74 -45.03
CA ARG A 230 -16.17 -45.40 -45.94
C ARG A 230 -15.70 -45.13 -47.36
N ALA A 231 -14.61 -44.39 -47.53
CA ALA A 231 -14.03 -44.11 -48.85
C ALA A 231 -13.55 -45.39 -49.55
N ALA A 232 -12.90 -46.30 -48.80
CA ALA A 232 -12.45 -47.58 -49.33
C ALA A 232 -13.63 -48.47 -49.77
N GLN A 233 -14.72 -48.49 -49.00
CA GLN A 233 -15.94 -49.21 -49.36
C GLN A 233 -16.57 -48.65 -50.64
N ALA A 234 -16.70 -47.33 -50.74
CA ALA A 234 -17.24 -46.69 -51.95
C ALA A 234 -16.39 -46.99 -53.20
N GLU A 235 -15.07 -47.06 -53.07
CA GLU A 235 -14.18 -47.44 -54.18
C GLU A 235 -14.35 -48.91 -54.57
N ALA A 236 -14.57 -49.81 -53.61
CA ALA A 236 -14.85 -51.21 -53.87
C ALA A 236 -16.19 -51.39 -54.60
N ASP A 237 -17.24 -50.70 -54.12
CA ASP A 237 -18.57 -50.72 -54.73
C ASP A 237 -18.52 -50.20 -56.19
N ALA A 238 -17.80 -49.08 -56.42
CA ALA A 238 -17.60 -48.53 -57.76
C ALA A 238 -16.81 -49.46 -58.71
N LYS A 239 -15.86 -50.25 -58.18
CA LYS A 239 -15.13 -51.26 -58.97
C LYS A 239 -16.03 -52.42 -59.37
N GLU A 240 -16.91 -52.87 -58.49
CA GLU A 240 -17.89 -53.91 -58.80
C GLU A 240 -18.93 -53.41 -59.82
N GLU A 241 -19.39 -52.17 -59.68
CA GLU A 241 -20.29 -51.55 -60.65
C GLU A 241 -19.65 -51.46 -62.05
N ARG A 242 -18.39 -51.01 -62.15
CA ARG A 242 -17.64 -51.01 -63.43
C ARG A 242 -17.43 -52.39 -64.02
N LYS A 243 -17.21 -53.43 -63.19
CA LYS A 243 -17.12 -54.81 -63.67
C LYS A 243 -18.47 -55.28 -64.21
N ALA A 244 -19.57 -54.96 -63.53
CA ALA A 244 -20.92 -55.29 -63.96
C ALA A 244 -21.26 -54.58 -65.29
N GLU A 245 -20.94 -53.30 -65.42
CA GLU A 245 -21.08 -52.53 -66.66
C GLU A 245 -20.24 -53.11 -67.80
N ALA A 246 -18.97 -53.49 -67.54
CA ALA A 246 -18.10 -54.11 -68.53
C ALA A 246 -18.61 -55.49 -68.96
N ALA A 247 -19.15 -56.29 -68.03
CA ALA A 247 -19.77 -57.58 -68.33
C ALA A 247 -21.05 -57.40 -69.16
N ALA A 248 -21.88 -56.40 -68.85
CA ALA A 248 -23.06 -56.06 -69.62
C ALA A 248 -22.69 -55.59 -71.04
N ALA A 249 -21.66 -54.76 -71.17
CA ALA A 249 -21.14 -54.31 -72.46
C ALA A 249 -20.58 -55.47 -73.29
N ALA A 250 -19.87 -56.41 -72.68
CA ALA A 250 -19.38 -57.62 -73.36
C ALA A 250 -20.54 -58.52 -73.83
N GLN A 251 -21.57 -58.70 -73.00
CA GLN A 251 -22.79 -59.44 -73.41
C GLN A 251 -23.52 -58.73 -74.55
N GLN A 252 -23.56 -57.39 -74.54
CA GLN A 252 -24.16 -56.61 -75.61
C GLN A 252 -23.35 -56.72 -76.90
N GLN A 253 -22.02 -56.65 -76.84
CA GLN A 253 -21.15 -56.91 -78.00
C GLN A 253 -21.31 -58.32 -78.55
N GLU A 254 -21.50 -59.33 -77.69
CA GLU A 254 -21.76 -60.70 -78.15
C GLU A 254 -23.14 -60.83 -78.81
N ARG A 255 -24.17 -60.17 -78.29
CA ARG A 255 -25.49 -60.10 -78.93
C ARG A 255 -25.41 -59.36 -80.25
N GLU A 256 -24.73 -58.23 -80.30
CA GLU A 256 -24.50 -57.44 -81.51
C GLU A 256 -23.66 -58.22 -82.52
N ALA A 257 -22.67 -59.01 -82.11
CA ALA A 257 -21.91 -59.91 -82.98
C ALA A 257 -22.78 -61.04 -83.54
N LYS A 258 -23.67 -61.64 -82.74
CA LYS A 258 -24.67 -62.62 -83.22
C LYS A 258 -25.69 -61.98 -84.16
N THR A 259 -26.08 -60.73 -83.89
CA THR A 259 -26.98 -59.95 -84.75
C THR A 259 -26.26 -59.50 -86.03
N ALA A 260 -24.94 -59.25 -85.97
CA ALA A 260 -24.07 -58.91 -87.08
C ALA A 260 -23.70 -60.13 -87.93
N GLU A 261 -23.64 -61.32 -87.35
CA GLU A 261 -23.57 -62.60 -88.06
C GLU A 261 -24.90 -62.88 -88.77
N ALA A 262 -26.04 -62.57 -88.13
CA ALA A 262 -27.35 -62.58 -88.76
C ALA A 262 -27.51 -61.50 -89.85
N SER A 263 -26.86 -60.34 -89.73
CA SER A 263 -26.90 -59.27 -90.73
C SER A 263 -25.79 -59.34 -91.79
N ARG A 264 -24.73 -60.15 -91.60
CA ARG A 264 -23.78 -60.54 -92.67
C ARG A 264 -24.45 -61.41 -93.74
N ALA A 265 -25.63 -61.95 -93.48
CA ALA A 265 -26.52 -62.50 -94.49
C ALA A 265 -27.30 -61.44 -95.30
N THR A 266 -27.23 -60.14 -94.93
CA THR A 266 -28.08 -59.10 -95.52
C THR A 266 -27.34 -57.75 -95.66
N SER A 267 -26.71 -57.57 -96.82
CA SER A 267 -26.58 -56.30 -97.58
C SER A 267 -25.90 -55.06 -96.95
N THR A 268 -24.79 -54.68 -97.59
CA THR A 268 -24.36 -53.35 -98.09
C THR A 268 -25.12 -52.04 -97.72
N ASN A 269 -24.29 -50.98 -97.58
CA ASN A 269 -24.45 -49.55 -97.93
C ASN A 269 -24.52 -48.45 -96.84
N GLY A 270 -23.49 -47.57 -96.88
CA GLY A 270 -23.51 -46.10 -96.74
C GLY A 270 -23.88 -45.46 -95.38
N ALA A 271 -23.57 -44.20 -95.05
CA ALA A 271 -22.53 -43.22 -95.37
C ALA A 271 -22.79 -41.95 -94.51
N ALA A 272 -21.70 -41.27 -94.10
CA ALA A 272 -21.50 -39.80 -94.00
C ALA A 272 -22.05 -38.90 -92.84
N ALA A 273 -21.07 -38.14 -92.28
CA ALA A 273 -21.02 -36.67 -92.01
C ALA A 273 -21.81 -36.04 -90.83
N ALA A 274 -21.47 -34.89 -90.22
CA ALA A 274 -20.27 -34.03 -90.03
C ALA A 274 -20.70 -32.77 -89.20
N ALA A 275 -19.72 -31.93 -88.78
CA ALA A 275 -19.77 -30.51 -88.31
C ALA A 275 -19.92 -30.23 -86.77
N LYS A 276 -18.96 -29.57 -86.06
CA LYS A 276 -18.42 -28.16 -86.00
C LYS A 276 -19.42 -27.16 -85.37
N GLU A 277 -19.15 -26.19 -84.47
CA GLU A 277 -18.01 -25.27 -84.17
C GLU A 277 -18.19 -24.57 -82.76
N PRO A 278 -17.26 -23.69 -82.26
CA PRO A 278 -17.08 -23.29 -80.85
C PRO A 278 -17.26 -21.78 -80.45
N ALA A 279 -17.09 -21.54 -79.13
CA ALA A 279 -16.42 -20.43 -78.39
C ALA A 279 -16.87 -18.93 -78.46
N ARG A 280 -16.89 -18.26 -77.27
CA ARG A 280 -16.66 -16.80 -77.12
C ARG A 280 -16.18 -16.38 -75.72
N GLN A 281 -15.41 -15.28 -75.67
CA GLN A 281 -14.66 -14.67 -74.56
C GLN A 281 -15.35 -13.46 -73.87
N LYS A 282 -14.93 -13.21 -72.60
CA LYS A 282 -14.62 -11.96 -71.82
C LYS A 282 -15.47 -10.67 -71.91
N THR A 283 -15.63 -9.98 -70.75
CA THR A 283 -15.31 -8.54 -70.43
C THR A 283 -15.51 -8.26 -68.91
N SER A 284 -14.55 -7.62 -68.20
CA SER A 284 -14.52 -6.22 -67.61
C SER A 284 -15.37 -6.06 -66.31
N GLU A 285 -15.20 -5.14 -65.33
CA GLU A 285 -14.36 -3.96 -65.04
C GLU A 285 -14.63 -3.46 -63.57
N SER A 286 -13.90 -2.40 -63.15
CA SER A 286 -14.15 -1.44 -62.02
C SER A 286 -13.76 -1.88 -60.58
N GLY A 287 -13.36 -1.01 -59.64
CA GLY A 287 -13.34 0.45 -59.55
C GLY A 287 -12.63 0.93 -58.25
N ALA A 288 -12.43 2.25 -58.13
CA ALA A 288 -11.53 2.99 -57.25
C ALA A 288 -12.02 3.26 -55.80
N ALA A 289 -11.11 3.71 -54.91
CA ALA A 289 -11.30 4.87 -54.03
C ALA A 289 -10.04 5.22 -53.20
N SER A 290 -9.82 6.52 -53.02
CA SER A 290 -8.74 7.20 -52.29
C SER A 290 -9.16 7.58 -50.85
N THR A 291 -8.20 7.91 -49.99
CA THR A 291 -8.30 9.00 -48.98
C THR A 291 -6.95 9.30 -48.33
N GLN A 292 -6.78 10.57 -47.97
CA GLN A 292 -5.55 11.25 -47.57
C GLN A 292 -5.67 11.67 -46.08
N GLY A 293 -4.57 11.71 -45.32
CA GLY A 293 -4.58 12.25 -43.96
C GLY A 293 -3.21 12.24 -43.29
N GLY A 294 -2.46 13.34 -43.43
CA GLY A 294 -1.14 13.54 -42.82
C GLY A 294 -1.17 14.63 -41.76
N GLY A 295 -0.96 14.26 -40.49
CA GLY A 295 -0.67 15.19 -39.40
C GLY A 295 0.84 15.48 -39.32
N SER A 296 1.20 16.76 -39.19
CA SER A 296 2.59 17.22 -39.19
C SER A 296 3.38 16.66 -37.99
N LYS A 297 4.58 16.14 -38.27
CA LYS A 297 5.53 15.58 -37.28
C LYS A 297 5.88 16.57 -36.14
N GLU A 298 5.67 17.86 -36.32
CA GLU A 298 5.97 18.89 -35.31
C GLU A 298 4.93 18.96 -34.19
N GLU A 299 3.67 18.58 -34.43
CA GLU A 299 2.63 18.55 -33.40
C GLU A 299 2.80 17.37 -32.45
N ILE A 300 3.19 16.21 -33.00
CA ILE A 300 3.51 15.00 -32.21
C ILE A 300 4.69 15.27 -31.26
N LYS A 301 5.71 15.99 -31.75
CA LYS A 301 6.88 16.35 -30.94
C LYS A 301 6.52 17.29 -29.78
N LYS A 302 5.64 18.28 -30.02
CA LYS A 302 5.15 19.19 -28.96
C LYS A 302 4.42 18.45 -27.84
N VAL A 303 3.57 17.47 -28.18
CA VAL A 303 2.83 16.69 -27.19
C VAL A 303 3.78 15.79 -26.37
N GLN A 304 4.77 15.16 -27.02
CA GLN A 304 5.75 14.31 -26.34
C GLN A 304 6.64 15.09 -25.36
N ASP A 305 7.08 16.31 -25.73
CA ASP A 305 7.88 17.16 -24.85
C ASP A 305 7.09 17.67 -23.63
N MET A 306 5.78 17.88 -23.80
CA MET A 306 4.89 18.30 -22.73
C MET A 306 4.68 17.19 -21.68
N ILE A 307 4.52 15.94 -22.13
CA ILE A 307 4.42 14.76 -21.26
C ILE A 307 5.73 14.54 -20.48
N LYS A 308 6.88 14.78 -21.11
CA LYS A 308 8.20 14.64 -20.46
C LYS A 308 8.40 15.67 -19.34
N LYS A 309 7.96 16.92 -19.55
CA LYS A 309 7.98 17.99 -18.53
C LYS A 309 7.05 17.70 -17.35
N TRP A 310 5.90 17.08 -17.59
CA TRP A 310 4.95 16.73 -16.51
C TRP A 310 5.51 15.63 -15.59
N LYS A 311 6.10 14.56 -16.15
CA LYS A 311 6.71 13.48 -15.36
C LYS A 311 7.88 13.94 -14.48
N GLN A 312 8.66 14.93 -14.91
CA GLN A 312 9.77 15.48 -14.12
C GLN A 312 9.32 16.35 -12.93
N ARG A 313 8.09 16.88 -12.97
CA ARG A 313 7.49 17.65 -11.87
C ARG A 313 6.79 16.75 -10.85
N ALA A 314 6.20 15.65 -11.29
CA ALA A 314 5.48 14.72 -10.41
C ALA A 314 6.41 13.83 -9.54
N GLY A 315 7.70 13.71 -9.88
CA GLY A 315 8.67 12.91 -9.10
C GLY A 315 9.48 13.69 -8.05
N ARG A 316 9.06 14.92 -7.70
CA ARG A 316 9.75 15.79 -6.71
C ARG A 316 8.80 16.38 -5.66
N ALA A 317 7.65 15.74 -5.44
CA ALA A 317 6.72 16.04 -4.36
C ALA A 317 6.51 14.77 -3.53
#